data_AF-A0A2J6Q136-F1
#
_entry.id   AF-A0A2J6Q136-F1
#
_cell.length_a   1.000
_cell.length_b   1.000
_cell.length_c   1.000
_cell.angle_alpha   90.00
_cell.angle_beta   90.00
_cell.angle_gamma   90.00
#
_symmetry.space_group_name_H-M   'P 1'
#
loop_
_entity.id
_entity.type
_entity.pdbx_description
1 polymer ?
#
loop_
_entity_poly.entity_id
_entity_poly.type
_entity_poly.pdbx_seq_one_letter_code
_entity_poly.pdbx_strand_id
1 'polypeptide(L)'
;EHDIFCDGRILKVTANLSLLLTRLRTPDSSQLLWIDAICINQNDLGERSQRVSHMGKIYKNAEVMLMWLGDRRTYTGHAVP
;
A
#
# COMPACT_ATOMS: atom_id res chain seq x y z
N GLU A 1 12.52 0.31 7.13
CA GLU A 1 12.03 0.58 5.76
C GLU A 1 12.39 -0.61 4.88
N HIS A 2 11.68 -0.84 3.78
CA HIS A 2 11.97 -1.90 2.81
C HIS A 2 11.95 -1.32 1.40
N ASP A 3 12.72 -1.93 0.50
CA ASP A 3 12.79 -1.52 -0.90
C ASP A 3 11.99 -2.48 -1.78
N ILE A 4 11.25 -1.92 -2.73
CA ILE A 4 10.58 -2.68 -3.79
C ILE A 4 11.00 -2.15 -5.16
N PHE A 5 11.03 -3.03 -6.15
CA PHE A 5 11.30 -2.66 -7.55
C PHE A 5 9.98 -2.53 -8.32
N CYS A 6 9.76 -1.38 -8.94
CA CYS A 6 8.57 -1.08 -9.72
C CYS A 6 8.94 -0.20 -10.91
N ASP A 7 8.57 -0.60 -12.13
CA ASP A 7 8.81 0.14 -13.38
C ASP A 7 10.23 0.71 -13.54
N GLY A 8 11.25 -0.10 -13.25
CA GLY A 8 12.64 0.31 -13.40
C GLY A 8 13.20 1.16 -12.26
N ARG A 9 12.42 1.37 -11.19
CA ARG A 9 12.80 2.22 -10.05
C ARG A 9 12.72 1.46 -8.74
N ILE A 10 13.57 1.87 -7.79
CA ILE A 10 13.48 1.41 -6.40
C ILE A 10 12.59 2.38 -5.63
N LEU A 11 11.55 1.84 -5.01
CA LEU A 11 10.63 2.59 -4.15
C LEU A 11 10.85 2.15 -2.70
N LYS A 12 11.02 3.13 -1.81
CA LYS A 12 11.03 2.89 -0.36
C LYS A 12 9.61 2.78 0.16
N VAL A 13 9.33 1.68 0.84
CA VAL A 13 8.03 1.42 1.47
C VAL A 13 8.18 1.08 2.95
N THR A 14 7.09 1.26 3.70
CA THR A 14 7.04 0.85 5.10
C THR A 14 7.09 -0.68 5.22
N ALA A 15 7.56 -1.18 6.37
CA ALA A 15 7.55 -2.63 6.63
C ALA A 15 6.14 -3.23 6.62
N ASN A 16 5.13 -2.44 7.02
CA ASN A 16 3.75 -2.88 6.97
C ASN A 16 3.26 -3.07 5.54
N LEU A 17 3.62 -2.16 4.64
CA LEU A 17 3.26 -2.24 3.22
C LEU A 17 4.02 -3.37 2.50
N SER A 18 5.31 -3.56 2.77
CA SER A 18 6.06 -4.67 2.16
C SER A 18 5.48 -6.04 2.56
N LEU A 19 5.02 -6.16 3.80
CA LEU A 19 4.36 -7.36 4.28
C LEU A 19 3.00 -7.58 3.60
N LEU A 20 2.19 -6.51 3.46
CA LEU A 20 0.93 -6.57 2.72
C LEU A 20 1.15 -7.04 1.27
N LEU A 21 2.10 -6.44 0.54
CA LEU A 21 2.40 -6.82 -0.84
C LEU A 21 2.80 -8.29 -0.96
N THR A 22 3.58 -8.78 0.01
CA THR A 22 3.96 -10.20 0.08
C THR A 22 2.74 -11.10 0.32
N ARG A 23 1.78 -10.67 1.15
CA ARG A 23 0.55 -11.41 1.44
C ARG A 23 -0.44 -11.43 0.28
N LEU A 24 -0.50 -10.35 -0.52
CA LEU A 24 -1.38 -10.26 -1.69
C LEU A 24 -0.82 -11.04 -2.89
N ARG A 25 0.50 -11.32 -2.90
CA ARG A 25 1.14 -12.05 -3.98
C ARG A 25 0.60 -13.47 -4.07
N THR A 26 -0.10 -13.75 -5.17
CA THR A 26 -0.58 -15.09 -5.52
C THR A 26 0.24 -15.59 -6.71
N PRO A 27 0.77 -16.83 -6.69
CA PRO A 27 1.68 -17.32 -7.75
C PRO A 27 1.07 -17.28 -9.15
N ASP A 28 -0.24 -17.54 -9.24
CA ASP A 28 -0.93 -17.80 -10.51
C ASP A 28 -1.79 -16.63 -11.00
N SER A 29 -1.74 -15.46 -10.34
CA SER A 29 -2.55 -14.30 -10.74
C SER A 29 -1.79 -12.99 -10.59
N SER A 30 -1.85 -12.14 -11.62
CA SER A 30 -1.57 -10.72 -11.49
C SER A 30 -2.81 -10.01 -10.94
N GLN A 31 -2.62 -9.21 -9.89
CA GLN A 31 -3.67 -8.37 -9.33
C GLN A 31 -3.36 -6.91 -9.65
N LEU A 32 -4.36 -6.16 -10.12
CA LEU A 32 -4.25 -4.71 -10.27
C LEU A 32 -4.53 -4.08 -8.92
N LEU A 33 -3.50 -3.49 -8.30
CA LEU A 33 -3.60 -2.84 -7.01
C LEU A 33 -3.32 -1.35 -7.15
N TRP A 34 -4.16 -0.54 -6.53
CA TRP A 34 -3.87 0.88 -6.31
C TRP A 34 -3.47 1.09 -4.86
N ILE A 35 -2.23 1.54 -4.64
CA ILE A 35 -1.67 1.86 -3.33
C ILE A 35 -1.11 3.27 -3.44
N ASP A 36 -1.62 4.21 -2.66
CA ASP A 36 -1.24 5.63 -2.72
C ASP A 36 0.27 5.86 -2.53
N ALA A 37 0.90 5.10 -1.63
CA ALA A 37 2.34 5.15 -1.38
C ALA A 37 3.21 4.71 -2.58
N ILE A 38 2.62 4.03 -3.57
CA ILE A 38 3.30 3.51 -4.77
C ILE A 38 2.86 4.29 -6.02
N CYS A 39 1.55 4.43 -6.22
CA CYS A 39 0.95 4.99 -7.42
C CYS A 39 0.99 6.52 -7.48
N ILE A 40 1.30 7.19 -6.38
CA ILE A 40 1.44 8.65 -6.31
C ILE A 40 2.92 8.97 -6.11
N ASN A 41 3.46 9.88 -6.93
CA ASN A 41 4.78 10.41 -6.68
C ASN A 41 4.78 11.26 -5.41
N GLN A 42 5.25 10.67 -4.31
CA GLN A 42 5.24 11.31 -2.99
C GLN A 42 6.21 12.52 -2.91
N ASN A 43 7.16 12.63 -3.84
CA ASN A 43 8.16 13.70 -3.89
C ASN A 43 7.71 14.91 -4.71
N ASP A 44 6.64 14.78 -5.50
CA ASP A 44 6.05 15.89 -6.25
C ASP A 44 4.76 16.34 -5.56
N LEU A 45 4.85 17.44 -4.80
CA LEU A 45 3.70 17.98 -4.08
C LEU A 45 2.55 18.41 -5.00
N GLY A 46 2.87 18.85 -6.22
CA GLY A 46 1.87 19.27 -7.21
C GLY A 46 1.09 18.07 -7.72
N GLU A 47 1.80 17.03 -8.16
CA GLU A 47 1.18 15.76 -8.58
C GLU A 47 0.41 15.14 -7.41
N ARG A 48 1.02 15.06 -6.22
CA ARG A 48 0.39 14.47 -5.04
C ARG A 48 -0.93 15.13 -4.72
N SER A 49 -0.98 16.46 -4.71
CA SER A 49 -2.21 17.21 -4.43
C SER A 49 -3.29 16.94 -5.47
N GLN A 50 -2.91 16.86 -6.75
CA GLN A 50 -3.83 16.49 -7.82
C GLN A 50 -4.31 15.03 -7.72
N ARG A 51 -3.47 14.08 -7.34
CA ARG A 51 -3.88 12.68 -7.16
C ARG A 51 -4.80 12.50 -5.96
N VAL A 52 -4.50 13.19 -4.86
CA VAL A 52 -5.33 13.19 -3.65
C VAL A 52 -6.73 13.74 -3.94
N SER A 53 -6.85 14.82 -4.72
CA SER A 53 -8.16 15.35 -5.10
C SER A 53 -9.00 14.37 -5.93
N HIS A 54 -8.36 13.40 -6.61
CA HIS A 54 -9.03 12.35 -7.38
C HIS A 54 -9.33 11.07 -6.59
N MET A 55 -8.88 10.93 -5.34
CA MET A 55 -9.06 9.69 -4.56
C MET A 55 -10.53 9.26 -4.46
N GLY A 56 -11.46 10.21 -4.34
CA GLY A 56 -12.89 9.90 -4.32
C GLY A 56 -13.37 9.17 -5.57
N LYS A 57 -12.83 9.50 -6.75
CA LYS A 57 -13.13 8.78 -8.00
C LYS A 57 -12.46 7.41 -8.02
N ILE A 58 -11.22 7.31 -7.55
CA ILE A 58 -10.48 6.04 -7.52
C ILE A 58 -11.23 5.04 -6.64
N TYR A 59 -11.60 5.44 -5.42
CA TYR A 59 -12.35 4.59 -4.50
C TYR A 59 -13.74 4.24 -5.01
N LYS A 60 -14.44 5.19 -5.65
CA LYS A 60 -15.75 4.93 -6.24
C LYS A 60 -15.71 3.87 -7.36
N ASN A 61 -14.61 3.80 -8.11
CA ASN A 61 -14.46 2.87 -9.23
C ASN A 61 -13.66 1.61 -8.87
N ALA A 62 -13.23 1.46 -7.63
CA ALA A 62 -12.55 0.25 -7.18
C ALA A 62 -13.55 -0.91 -7.08
N GLU A 63 -13.24 -2.04 -7.69
CA GLU A 63 -14.05 -3.26 -7.58
C GLU A 63 -14.05 -3.79 -6.15
N VAL A 64 -12.90 -3.73 -5.49
CA VAL A 64 -12.70 -4.17 -4.11
C VAL A 64 -11.84 -3.14 -3.38
N MET A 65 -12.25 -2.83 -2.15
CA MET A 65 -11.46 -2.01 -1.23
C MET A 65 -10.91 -2.90 -0.11
N LEU A 66 -9.58 -2.96 0.02
CA LEU A 66 -8.91 -3.78 1.02
C LEU A 66 -8.36 -2.88 2.14
N MET A 67 -8.73 -3.18 3.38
CA MET A 67 -8.17 -2.53 4.58
C MET A 67 -7.16 -3.47 5.24
N TRP A 68 -5.93 -2.99 5.43
CA TRP A 68 -4.85 -3.74 6.06
C TRP A 68 -4.41 -3.03 7.34
N LEU A 69 -4.62 -3.68 8.49
CA LEU A 69 -4.28 -3.14 9.81
C LEU A 69 -2.92 -3.63 10.34
N GLY A 70 -2.20 -4.42 9.56
CA GLY A 70 -0.97 -5.08 9.98
C GLY A 70 -1.14 -6.56 10.30
N ASP A 71 -0.02 -7.27 10.37
CA ASP A 71 -0.01 -8.69 10.74
C ASP A 71 -0.29 -8.84 12.23
N ARG A 72 -1.13 -9.82 12.58
CA ARG A 72 -1.61 -10.04 13.95
C ARG A 72 -0.50 -10.27 14.98
N ARG A 73 0.75 -10.49 14.53
CA ARG A 73 1.92 -10.78 15.38
C ARG A 73 2.40 -9.63 16.28
N THR A 74 1.87 -8.41 16.17
CA THR A 74 2.31 -7.28 17.00
C THR A 74 1.43 -6.99 18.23
N TYR A 75 0.46 -7.85 18.55
CA TYR A 75 -0.21 -7.80 19.85
C TYR A 75 0.53 -8.68 20.88
N THR A 76 1.70 -8.23 21.35
CA THR A 76 2.15 -8.62 22.69
C THR A 76 1.56 -7.65 23.70
N GLY A 77 0.24 -7.63 23.78
CA GLY A 77 -0.45 -7.04 24.91
C GLY A 77 -0.23 -7.96 26.09
N HIS A 78 0.86 -7.76 26.84
CA HIS A 78 0.86 -8.07 28.27
C HIS A 78 -0.27 -7.25 28.89
N ALA A 79 -1.47 -7.81 28.91
CA ALA A 79 -2.50 -7.39 29.84
C ALA A 79 -2.06 -7.93 31.20
N VAL A 80 -1.32 -7.11 31.95
CA VAL A 80 -1.12 -7.33 33.38
C VAL A 80 -2.43 -6.88 34.07
N PRO A 81 -3.01 -7.70 34.98
CA PRO A 81 -4.25 -7.39 35.68
C PRO A 81 -4.25 -6.04 36.41
#